data_AF-A0A7J4YSZ4-F1
#
_entry.id   AF-A0A7J4YSZ4-F1
#
_cell.length_a   1.000
_cell.length_b   1.000
_cell.length_c   1.000
_cell.angle_alpha   90.00
_cell.angle_beta   90.00
_cell.angle_gamma   90.00
#
_symmetry.space_group_name_H-M   'P 1'
#
loop_
_entity.id
_entity.type
_entity.pdbx_description
1 polymer ?
#
loop_
_entity_poly.entity_id
_entity_poly.type
_entity_poly.pdbx_seq_one_letter_code
_entity_poly.pdbx_strand_id
1 'polypeptide(L)'
;MKSTYLLFFSFVQLVLFSCSEQGVYVNNVSNQVIQKDIAITRAISNLTPNCSLLIEIDENAQDTVLERLKLNIARDWYNHRKGLSLPLIDSTIKFVPVIDTPSLPSITDSDKILMPQKDFASFYGQNEKGETLYFYALYTDRSNFTKETNPRMYRDQVEMFGQEYADRVIEKLRNAKGPERWEIIVVSPQDPGHKKFEYAREHSDDGSFFILTRGRTYPRVCFFVNNKPYYCCEMQQHELGMRPLEDYLRR
;
A
#
# COMPACT_ATOMS: atom_id res chain seq x y z
N MET A 1 -49.46 -50.03 -6.57
CA MET A 1 -49.02 -49.12 -7.65
C MET A 1 -49.08 -47.62 -7.33
N LYS A 2 -49.63 -47.13 -6.19
CA LYS A 2 -49.65 -45.69 -5.86
C LYS A 2 -48.40 -45.15 -5.13
N SER A 3 -47.59 -46.01 -4.49
CA SER A 3 -46.44 -45.55 -3.67
C SER A 3 -45.14 -45.34 -4.45
N THR A 4 -44.94 -46.00 -5.59
CA THR A 4 -43.73 -45.88 -6.40
C THR A 4 -43.68 -44.58 -7.22
N TYR A 5 -44.84 -44.03 -7.62
CA TYR A 5 -44.91 -42.76 -8.35
C TYR A 5 -44.58 -41.54 -7.47
N LEU A 6 -44.89 -41.58 -6.17
CA LEU A 6 -44.56 -40.49 -5.22
C LEU A 6 -43.06 -40.40 -4.93
N LEU A 7 -42.37 -41.54 -4.82
CA LEU A 7 -40.93 -41.60 -4.63
C LEU A 7 -40.18 -41.07 -5.87
N PHE A 8 -40.63 -41.43 -7.07
CA PHE A 8 -40.06 -40.92 -8.33
C PHE A 8 -40.27 -39.40 -8.49
N PHE A 9 -41.44 -38.87 -8.14
CA PHE A 9 -41.70 -37.42 -8.19
C PHE A 9 -40.85 -36.64 -7.19
N SER A 10 -40.59 -37.17 -5.99
CA SER A 10 -39.72 -36.51 -5.01
C SER A 10 -38.24 -36.48 -5.42
N PHE A 11 -37.76 -37.52 -6.11
CA PHE A 11 -36.38 -37.59 -6.58
C PHE A 11 -36.10 -36.64 -7.75
N VAL A 12 -37.08 -36.45 -8.66
CA VAL A 12 -36.95 -35.49 -9.77
C VAL A 12 -36.95 -34.05 -9.27
N GLN A 13 -37.72 -33.71 -8.24
CA GLN A 13 -37.67 -32.37 -7.63
C GLN A 13 -36.32 -32.09 -6.94
N LEU A 14 -35.75 -33.06 -6.23
CA LEU A 14 -34.46 -32.90 -5.54
C LEU A 14 -33.27 -32.71 -6.50
N VAL A 15 -33.30 -33.33 -7.68
CA VAL A 15 -32.26 -33.15 -8.72
C VAL A 15 -32.43 -31.81 -9.44
N LEU A 16 -33.65 -31.31 -9.62
CA LEU A 16 -33.88 -30.00 -10.25
C LEU A 16 -33.52 -28.83 -9.33
N PHE A 17 -33.69 -28.95 -8.01
CA PHE A 17 -33.29 -27.90 -7.07
C PHE A 17 -31.77 -27.76 -6.94
N SER A 18 -31.00 -28.85 -6.96
CA SER A 18 -29.53 -28.80 -6.83
C SER A 18 -28.83 -28.24 -8.07
N CYS A 19 -29.41 -28.37 -9.26
CA CYS A 19 -28.89 -27.73 -10.48
C CYS A 19 -29.20 -26.22 -10.56
N SER A 20 -30.24 -25.75 -9.87
CA SER A 20 -30.63 -24.32 -9.89
C SER A 20 -29.69 -23.44 -9.06
N GLU A 21 -29.25 -23.91 -7.88
CA GLU A 21 -28.35 -23.16 -7.01
C GLU A 21 -26.94 -23.05 -7.58
N GLN A 22 -26.44 -24.10 -8.25
CA GLN A 22 -25.15 -24.05 -8.95
C GLN A 22 -25.17 -23.06 -10.13
N GLY A 23 -26.26 -23.00 -10.90
CA GLY A 23 -26.41 -22.03 -11.99
C GLY A 23 -26.50 -20.57 -11.51
N VAL A 24 -27.19 -20.31 -10.40
CA VAL A 24 -27.30 -18.97 -9.80
C VAL A 24 -25.96 -18.53 -9.19
N TYR A 25 -25.26 -19.43 -8.50
CA TYR A 25 -23.97 -19.12 -7.89
C TYR A 25 -22.88 -18.84 -8.94
N VAL A 26 -22.81 -19.66 -10.00
CA VAL A 26 -21.85 -19.46 -11.10
C VAL A 26 -22.12 -18.14 -11.85
N ASN A 27 -23.40 -17.82 -12.10
CA ASN A 27 -23.76 -16.54 -12.73
C ASN A 27 -23.43 -15.33 -11.87
N ASN A 28 -23.64 -15.40 -10.55
CA ASN A 28 -23.31 -14.31 -9.64
C ASN A 28 -21.79 -14.06 -9.55
N VAL A 29 -20.99 -15.12 -9.46
CA VAL A 29 -19.51 -15.01 -9.45
C VAL A 29 -19.01 -14.46 -10.78
N SER A 30 -19.53 -14.95 -11.91
CA SER A 30 -19.15 -14.47 -13.25
C SER A 30 -19.49 -12.98 -13.43
N ASN A 31 -20.69 -12.55 -13.01
CA ASN A 31 -21.10 -11.15 -13.06
C ASN A 31 -20.22 -10.25 -12.18
N GLN A 32 -19.81 -10.71 -10.99
CA GLN A 32 -18.91 -9.95 -10.12
C GLN A 32 -17.52 -9.78 -10.73
N VAL A 33 -16.98 -10.82 -11.38
CA VAL A 33 -15.69 -10.74 -12.09
C VAL A 33 -15.77 -9.74 -13.25
N ILE A 34 -16.83 -9.79 -14.05
CA ILE A 34 -17.04 -8.86 -15.18
C ILE A 34 -17.14 -7.41 -14.68
N GLN A 35 -17.89 -7.17 -13.59
CA GLN A 35 -18.01 -5.82 -13.02
C GLN A 35 -16.67 -5.30 -12.47
N LYS A 36 -15.88 -6.16 -11.81
CA LYS A 36 -14.53 -5.82 -11.35
C LYS A 36 -13.65 -5.42 -12.54
N ASP A 37 -13.66 -6.20 -13.62
CA ASP A 37 -12.83 -5.93 -14.80
C ASP A 37 -13.21 -4.62 -15.49
N ILE A 38 -14.51 -4.36 -15.69
CA ILE A 38 -15.00 -3.09 -16.27
C ILE A 38 -14.56 -1.90 -15.41
N ALA A 39 -14.69 -2.03 -14.10
CA ALA A 39 -14.32 -0.97 -13.17
C ALA A 39 -12.80 -0.73 -13.18
N ILE A 40 -11.98 -1.79 -13.25
CA ILE A 40 -10.51 -1.68 -13.35
C ILE A 40 -10.12 -0.98 -14.64
N THR A 41 -10.66 -1.41 -15.79
CA THR A 41 -10.35 -0.81 -17.08
C THR A 41 -10.71 0.67 -17.08
N ARG A 42 -11.86 1.06 -16.51
CA ARG A 42 -12.26 2.46 -16.34
C ARG A 42 -11.32 3.24 -15.40
N ALA A 43 -10.91 2.65 -14.29
CA ALA A 43 -9.97 3.29 -13.37
C ALA A 43 -8.61 3.55 -14.03
N ILE A 44 -8.09 2.57 -14.78
CA ILE A 44 -6.85 2.68 -15.53
C ILE A 44 -6.95 3.70 -16.66
N SER A 45 -8.06 3.74 -17.40
CA SER A 45 -8.24 4.75 -18.46
C SER A 45 -8.26 6.18 -17.93
N ASN A 46 -8.72 6.37 -16.68
CA ASN A 46 -8.79 7.67 -16.02
C ASN A 46 -7.50 8.03 -15.28
N LEU A 47 -6.58 7.07 -15.09
CA LEU A 47 -5.30 7.29 -14.45
C LEU A 47 -4.30 7.79 -15.50
N THR A 48 -4.34 9.09 -15.75
CA THR A 48 -3.38 9.83 -16.60
C THR A 48 -2.36 10.58 -15.74
N PRO A 49 -1.21 11.03 -16.27
CA PRO A 49 -0.22 11.80 -15.50
C PRO A 49 -0.81 13.02 -14.77
N ASN A 50 -1.79 13.71 -15.35
CA ASN A 50 -2.46 14.87 -14.76
C ASN A 50 -3.72 14.53 -13.95
N CYS A 51 -3.89 13.26 -13.56
CA CYS A 51 -5.06 12.82 -12.82
C CYS A 51 -5.10 13.42 -11.41
N SER A 52 -6.28 13.84 -10.96
CA SER A 52 -6.51 14.35 -9.60
C SER A 52 -6.19 13.37 -8.46
N LEU A 53 -5.98 12.08 -8.77
CA LEU A 53 -5.51 11.10 -7.80
C LEU A 53 -4.00 11.18 -7.56
N LEU A 54 -3.24 11.73 -8.51
CA LEU A 54 -1.79 11.84 -8.46
C LEU A 54 -1.35 13.17 -7.85
N ILE A 55 -1.99 13.54 -6.75
CA ILE A 55 -1.60 14.71 -5.97
C ILE A 55 -0.68 14.23 -4.86
N GLU A 56 0.32 15.05 -4.54
CA GLU A 56 1.16 14.82 -3.36
C GLU A 56 0.32 14.88 -2.06
N ILE A 57 0.90 14.37 -0.97
CA ILE A 57 0.29 14.55 0.34
C ILE A 57 0.24 16.03 0.72
N ASP A 58 -0.72 16.44 1.54
CA ASP A 58 -0.90 17.84 1.92
C ASP A 58 0.33 18.42 2.62
N GLU A 59 0.55 19.74 2.45
CA GLU A 59 1.74 20.45 2.94
C GLU A 59 1.98 20.24 4.45
N ASN A 60 0.92 20.23 5.26
CA ASN A 60 1.05 20.00 6.70
C ASN A 60 1.54 18.57 7.01
N ALA A 61 1.09 17.56 6.26
CA ALA A 61 1.64 16.23 6.36
C ALA A 61 3.10 16.17 5.88
N GLN A 62 3.44 16.86 4.79
CA GLN A 62 4.83 16.98 4.32
C GLN A 62 5.75 17.54 5.42
N ASP A 63 5.36 18.65 6.04
CA ASP A 63 6.12 19.30 7.12
C ASP A 63 6.35 18.36 8.30
N THR A 64 5.31 17.66 8.77
CA THR A 64 5.43 16.72 9.89
C THR A 64 6.27 15.49 9.57
N VAL A 65 6.27 15.02 8.31
CA VAL A 65 7.14 13.95 7.82
C VAL A 65 8.61 14.41 7.81
N LEU A 66 8.88 15.62 7.35
CA LEU A 66 10.23 16.19 7.31
C LEU A 66 10.77 16.47 8.71
N GLU A 67 9.94 16.99 9.62
CA GLU A 67 10.30 17.15 11.03
C GLU A 67 10.64 15.79 11.68
N ARG A 68 9.85 14.76 11.39
CA ARG A 68 10.16 13.40 11.85
C ARG A 68 11.49 12.89 11.32
N LEU A 69 11.78 13.10 10.05
CA LEU A 69 13.07 12.72 9.46
C LEU A 69 14.24 13.43 10.17
N LYS A 70 14.13 14.74 10.40
CA LYS A 70 15.13 15.54 11.16
C LYS A 70 15.37 14.97 12.56
N LEU A 71 14.31 14.59 13.28
CA LEU A 71 14.42 13.95 14.60
C LEU A 71 15.15 12.59 14.53
N ASN A 72 14.85 11.77 13.52
CA ASN A 72 15.50 10.46 13.37
C ASN A 72 17.00 10.60 13.03
N ILE A 73 17.35 11.59 12.20
CA ILE A 73 18.75 11.93 11.88
C ILE A 73 19.48 12.39 13.14
N ALA A 74 18.92 13.33 13.89
CA ALA A 74 19.53 13.86 15.12
C ALA A 74 19.71 12.78 16.21
N ARG A 75 18.92 11.71 16.18
CA ARG A 75 19.01 10.56 17.09
C ARG A 75 19.92 9.44 16.59
N ASP A 76 20.65 9.64 15.50
CA ASP A 76 21.52 8.63 14.86
C ASP A 76 20.82 7.30 14.51
N TRP A 77 19.49 7.32 14.31
CA TRP A 77 18.71 6.09 14.09
C TRP A 77 19.13 5.30 12.86
N TYR A 78 19.77 5.95 11.88
CA TYR A 78 20.16 5.35 10.60
C TYR A 78 21.64 5.04 10.48
N ASN A 79 22.50 5.66 11.30
CA ASN A 79 23.95 5.49 11.24
C ASN A 79 24.38 4.07 11.60
N HIS A 80 23.70 3.41 12.54
CA HIS A 80 24.02 2.04 12.94
C HIS A 80 23.53 0.94 12.00
N ARG A 81 22.60 1.23 11.08
CA ARG A 81 21.96 0.17 10.26
C ARG A 81 22.42 0.12 8.80
N LYS A 82 22.90 1.22 8.20
CA LYS A 82 23.14 1.26 6.75
C LYS A 82 24.31 2.12 6.25
N GLY A 83 25.14 2.71 7.13
CA GLY A 83 26.29 3.54 6.72
C GLY A 83 25.92 4.75 5.85
N LEU A 84 24.69 5.26 6.00
CA LEU A 84 24.10 6.30 5.16
C LEU A 84 24.57 7.69 5.58
N SER A 85 24.95 8.54 4.62
CA SER A 85 25.15 9.97 4.84
C SER A 85 23.80 10.67 4.72
N LEU A 86 23.27 11.15 5.85
CA LEU A 86 21.85 11.55 6.00
C LEU A 86 21.54 12.98 6.44
N PRO A 87 22.32 14.03 6.12
CA PRO A 87 21.65 15.26 5.72
C PRO A 87 21.26 15.13 4.25
N LEU A 88 19.95 15.15 3.98
CA LEU A 88 19.44 15.46 2.65
C LEU A 88 19.58 16.96 2.41
N ILE A 89 19.78 17.35 1.16
CA ILE A 89 19.73 18.73 0.73
C ILE A 89 18.26 19.11 0.60
N ASP A 90 17.76 19.98 1.48
CA ASP A 90 16.33 20.36 1.56
C ASP A 90 15.74 20.75 0.19
N SER A 91 16.50 21.48 -0.65
CA SER A 91 16.04 21.92 -1.98
C SER A 91 15.89 20.79 -3.01
N THR A 92 16.36 19.59 -2.71
CA THR A 92 16.26 18.42 -3.59
C THR A 92 15.11 17.50 -3.22
N ILE A 93 14.43 17.77 -2.10
CA ILE A 93 13.35 16.94 -1.59
C ILE A 93 12.13 17.07 -2.52
N LYS A 94 11.61 15.92 -2.94
CA LYS A 94 10.40 15.81 -3.77
C LYS A 94 9.48 14.76 -3.19
N PHE A 95 8.24 15.15 -2.92
CA PHE A 95 7.19 14.21 -2.56
C PHE A 95 6.64 13.54 -3.82
N VAL A 96 6.16 12.32 -3.63
CA VAL A 96 5.70 11.44 -4.70
C VAL A 96 4.24 11.11 -4.41
N PRO A 97 3.34 11.20 -5.41
CA PRO A 97 1.95 10.83 -5.23
C PRO A 97 1.78 9.40 -4.75
N VAL A 98 0.85 9.17 -3.82
CA VAL A 98 0.54 7.85 -3.29
C VAL A 98 -0.96 7.60 -3.43
N ILE A 99 -1.30 6.51 -4.12
CA ILE A 99 -2.67 6.03 -4.26
C ILE A 99 -2.80 4.66 -3.58
N ASP A 100 -4.01 4.34 -3.15
CA ASP A 100 -4.34 3.08 -2.51
C ASP A 100 -5.34 2.28 -3.36
N THR A 101 -5.23 0.97 -3.22
CA THR A 101 -6.26 0.02 -3.63
C THR A 101 -6.86 -0.62 -2.38
N PRO A 102 -8.18 -0.49 -2.15
CA PRO A 102 -8.79 -1.09 -0.99
C PRO A 102 -8.64 -2.62 -1.04
N SER A 103 -8.31 -3.23 0.09
CA SER A 103 -8.24 -4.67 0.24
C SER A 103 -9.64 -5.30 0.12
N LEU A 104 -9.92 -5.93 -1.02
CA LEU A 104 -11.20 -6.59 -1.31
C LEU A 104 -11.48 -7.83 -0.47
N PRO A 105 -12.75 -8.01 -0.04
CA PRO A 105 -13.73 -8.68 -0.91
C PRO A 105 -14.95 -7.84 -1.36
N SER A 106 -15.07 -6.57 -1.00
CA SER A 106 -16.35 -5.82 -1.13
C SER A 106 -16.36 -4.67 -2.16
N ILE A 107 -15.76 -4.80 -3.35
CA ILE A 107 -16.14 -3.92 -4.48
C ILE A 107 -17.52 -4.37 -4.92
N THR A 108 -18.53 -3.85 -4.25
CA THR A 108 -19.88 -3.75 -4.81
C THR A 108 -20.07 -2.42 -5.54
N ASP A 109 -19.21 -1.44 -5.25
CA ASP A 109 -19.16 -0.14 -5.94
C ASP A 109 -17.88 -0.02 -6.78
N SER A 110 -18.06 0.03 -8.10
CA SER A 110 -17.01 0.20 -9.12
C SER A 110 -16.17 1.47 -8.98
N ASP A 111 -16.60 2.42 -8.14
CA ASP A 111 -16.15 3.81 -8.23
C ASP A 111 -14.93 4.12 -7.35
N LYS A 112 -14.43 3.15 -6.57
CA LYS A 112 -13.33 3.37 -5.61
C LYS A 112 -12.21 2.33 -5.69
N ILE A 113 -11.85 1.89 -6.89
CA ILE A 113 -10.70 0.98 -7.08
C ILE A 113 -9.38 1.65 -6.72
N LEU A 114 -9.26 2.94 -7.08
CA LEU A 114 -8.10 3.77 -6.75
C LEU A 114 -8.60 4.94 -5.91
N MET A 115 -7.88 5.25 -4.83
CA MET A 115 -8.17 6.39 -3.96
C MET A 115 -6.89 7.06 -3.49
N PRO A 116 -6.93 8.35 -3.13
CA PRO A 116 -5.78 9.01 -2.51
C PRO A 116 -5.40 8.31 -1.19
N GLN A 117 -4.10 8.15 -0.94
CA GLN A 117 -3.59 7.60 0.32
C GLN A 117 -3.11 8.74 1.22
N LYS A 118 -3.71 8.88 2.41
CA LYS A 118 -3.37 9.96 3.35
C LYS A 118 -2.44 9.52 4.48
N ASP A 119 -2.39 8.21 4.75
CA ASP A 119 -1.63 7.65 5.86
C ASP A 119 -0.27 7.10 5.43
N PHE A 120 0.15 7.41 4.21
CA PHE A 120 1.40 6.96 3.63
C PHE A 120 1.96 8.08 2.74
N ALA A 121 3.19 8.50 2.99
CA ALA A 121 3.92 9.40 2.11
C ALA A 121 5.14 8.68 1.52
N SER A 122 5.49 9.06 0.30
CA SER A 122 6.73 8.66 -0.35
C SER A 122 7.45 9.91 -0.81
N PHE A 123 8.76 9.98 -0.60
CA PHE A 123 9.56 11.11 -1.03
C PHE A 123 11.01 10.70 -1.24
N TYR A 124 11.76 11.55 -1.91
CA TYR A 124 13.19 11.34 -2.14
C TYR A 124 13.95 12.65 -2.12
N GLY A 125 15.26 12.56 -1.93
CA GLY A 125 16.18 13.70 -1.96
C GLY A 125 17.61 13.24 -2.16
N GLN A 126 18.50 14.19 -2.46
CA GLN A 126 19.92 13.93 -2.59
C GLN A 126 20.64 14.29 -1.30
N ASN A 127 21.65 13.52 -0.93
CA ASN A 127 22.58 13.90 0.13
C ASN A 127 23.74 14.74 -0.42
N GLU A 128 24.62 15.20 0.45
CA GLU A 128 25.82 15.99 0.08
C GLU A 128 26.79 15.26 -0.85
N LYS A 129 26.71 13.94 -0.95
CA LYS A 129 27.50 13.12 -1.89
C LYS A 129 26.85 13.00 -3.27
N GLY A 130 25.67 13.57 -3.46
CA GLY A 130 24.87 13.46 -4.69
C GLY A 130 24.09 12.14 -4.81
N GLU A 131 24.08 11.31 -3.76
CA GLU A 131 23.34 10.04 -3.77
C GLU A 131 21.85 10.32 -3.54
N THR A 132 20.99 9.76 -4.40
CA THR A 132 19.52 9.82 -4.20
C THR A 132 19.09 8.77 -3.19
N LEU A 133 18.39 9.20 -2.15
CA LEU A 133 17.77 8.36 -1.14
C LEU A 133 16.25 8.45 -1.24
N TYR A 134 15.58 7.30 -1.10
CA TYR A 134 14.12 7.20 -1.13
C TYR A 134 13.58 6.84 0.25
N PHE A 135 12.40 7.34 0.55
CA PHE A 135 11.79 7.24 1.86
C PHE A 135 10.32 6.88 1.75
N TYR A 136 9.88 6.04 2.67
CA TYR A 136 8.47 5.85 2.99
C TYR A 136 8.19 6.41 4.38
N ALA A 137 7.06 7.09 4.53
CA ALA A 137 6.55 7.53 5.82
C ALA A 137 5.18 6.90 6.05
N LEU A 138 5.02 6.16 7.15
CA LEU A 138 3.74 5.57 7.53
C LEU A 138 3.16 6.32 8.72
N TYR A 139 1.92 6.78 8.57
CA TYR A 139 1.17 7.41 9.63
C TYR A 139 0.45 6.35 10.47
N THR A 140 0.62 6.43 11.79
CA THR A 140 -0.19 5.63 12.71
C THR A 140 -0.80 6.51 13.80
N ASP A 141 -2.13 6.64 13.78
CA ASP A 141 -2.85 7.16 14.94
C ASP A 141 -3.00 6.05 15.99
N ARG A 142 -2.30 6.22 17.11
CA ARG A 142 -2.32 5.30 18.26
C ARG A 142 -3.04 5.91 19.47
N SER A 143 -3.83 6.97 19.29
CA SER A 143 -4.58 7.63 20.38
C SER A 143 -5.55 6.72 21.13
N ASN A 144 -6.02 5.65 20.49
CA ASN A 144 -6.87 4.63 21.12
C ASN A 144 -6.09 3.36 21.51
N PHE A 145 -4.76 3.38 21.44
CA PHE A 145 -3.93 2.21 21.72
C PHE A 145 -3.94 1.89 23.22
N THR A 146 -4.23 0.64 23.53
CA THR A 146 -4.30 0.08 24.88
C THR A 146 -3.49 -1.21 24.95
N LYS A 147 -3.29 -1.74 26.16
CA LYS A 147 -2.63 -3.05 26.31
C LYS A 147 -3.45 -4.18 25.66
N GLU A 148 -4.77 -4.01 25.55
CA GLU A 148 -5.69 -4.92 24.88
C GLU A 148 -5.62 -4.83 23.35
N THR A 149 -5.18 -3.69 22.80
CA THR A 149 -5.00 -3.52 21.36
C THR A 149 -3.92 -4.44 20.79
N ASN A 150 -2.86 -4.71 21.58
CA ASN A 150 -1.84 -5.69 21.25
C ASN A 150 -1.32 -6.39 22.52
N PRO A 151 -2.07 -7.40 23.01
CA PRO A 151 -1.77 -8.03 24.30
C PRO A 151 -0.46 -8.80 24.28
N ARG A 152 -0.04 -9.27 23.09
CA ARG A 152 1.25 -9.93 22.89
C ARG A 152 2.40 -8.95 23.11
N MET A 153 2.41 -7.83 22.38
CA MET A 153 3.45 -6.80 22.54
C MET A 153 3.52 -6.33 23.99
N TYR A 154 2.39 -6.08 24.64
CA TYR A 154 2.39 -5.66 26.04
C TYR A 154 3.02 -6.73 26.95
N ARG A 155 2.63 -8.00 26.81
CA ARG A 155 3.19 -9.11 27.59
C ARG A 155 4.71 -9.24 27.40
N ASP A 156 5.18 -9.20 26.16
CA ASP A 156 6.61 -9.30 25.84
C ASP A 156 7.40 -8.14 26.50
N GLN A 157 6.85 -6.93 26.52
CA GLN A 157 7.46 -5.77 27.18
C GLN A 157 7.48 -5.90 28.70
N VAL A 158 6.41 -6.43 29.31
CA VAL A 158 6.34 -6.70 30.76
C VAL A 158 7.39 -7.74 31.15
N GLU A 159 7.52 -8.81 30.37
CA GLU A 159 8.49 -9.89 30.64
C GLU A 159 9.93 -9.40 30.54
N MET A 160 10.25 -8.57 29.55
CA MET A 160 11.62 -8.09 29.32
C MET A 160 12.03 -6.91 30.23
N PHE A 161 11.11 -5.99 30.54
CA PHE A 161 11.45 -4.70 31.13
C PHE A 161 10.58 -4.30 32.33
N GLY A 162 9.62 -5.15 32.71
CA GLY A 162 8.70 -4.90 33.82
C GLY A 162 7.47 -4.07 33.43
N GLN A 163 6.46 -4.12 34.31
CA GLN A 163 5.15 -3.53 34.06
C GLN A 163 5.19 -2.01 33.89
N GLU A 164 5.92 -1.29 34.74
CA GLU A 164 6.02 0.17 34.66
C GLU A 164 6.61 0.65 33.33
N TYR A 165 7.57 -0.09 32.77
CA TYR A 165 8.11 0.21 31.46
C TYR A 165 7.06 -0.01 30.37
N ALA A 166 6.38 -1.17 30.39
CA ALA A 166 5.34 -1.49 29.42
C ALA A 166 4.21 -0.44 29.43
N ASP A 167 3.75 -0.03 30.61
CA ASP A 167 2.70 1.00 30.76
C ASP A 167 3.16 2.36 30.19
N ARG A 168 4.41 2.77 30.44
CA ARG A 168 4.98 3.99 29.84
C ARG A 168 5.07 3.92 28.33
N VAL A 169 5.35 2.75 27.75
CA VAL A 169 5.35 2.57 26.29
C VAL A 169 3.94 2.76 25.72
N ILE A 170 2.91 2.19 26.34
CA ILE A 170 1.51 2.41 25.93
C ILE A 170 1.17 3.90 25.97
N GLU A 171 1.50 4.57 27.06
CA GLU A 171 1.19 5.99 27.24
C GLU A 171 1.94 6.87 26.23
N LYS A 172 3.21 6.55 25.93
CA LYS A 172 3.99 7.22 24.90
C LYS A 172 3.35 7.05 23.51
N LEU A 173 2.92 5.84 23.16
CA LEU A 173 2.27 5.58 21.88
C LEU A 173 0.95 6.34 21.77
N ARG A 174 0.16 6.36 22.85
CA ARG A 174 -1.14 7.05 22.90
C ARG A 174 -1.02 8.55 22.74
N ASN A 175 -0.02 9.13 23.41
CA ASN A 175 0.20 10.57 23.45
C ASN A 175 1.06 11.09 22.29
N ALA A 176 1.44 10.24 21.33
CA ALA A 176 2.16 10.66 20.14
C ALA A 176 1.35 11.68 19.31
N LYS A 177 1.99 12.78 18.94
CA LYS A 177 1.41 13.90 18.19
C LYS A 177 2.36 14.37 17.10
N GLY A 178 1.81 14.99 16.06
CA GLY A 178 2.56 15.56 14.93
C GLY A 178 3.59 14.58 14.37
N PRO A 179 4.89 14.93 14.34
CA PRO A 179 5.95 14.11 13.74
C PRO A 179 6.10 12.73 14.39
N GLU A 180 5.80 12.57 15.69
CA GLU A 180 5.95 11.30 16.39
C GLU A 180 4.90 10.24 15.97
N ARG A 181 3.89 10.62 15.17
CA ARG A 181 2.94 9.68 14.54
C ARG A 181 3.46 9.04 13.26
N TRP A 182 4.57 9.54 12.73
CA TRP A 182 5.19 9.03 11.51
C TRP A 182 6.32 8.06 11.81
N GLU A 183 6.33 6.95 11.08
CA GLU A 183 7.46 6.03 11.00
C GLU A 183 8.15 6.20 9.64
N ILE A 184 9.44 6.50 9.64
CA ILE A 184 10.22 6.74 8.42
C ILE A 184 11.11 5.54 8.12
N ILE A 185 10.88 4.94 6.95
CA ILE A 185 11.66 3.83 6.40
C ILE A 185 12.53 4.36 5.27
N VAL A 186 13.84 4.14 5.37
CA VAL A 186 14.81 4.54 4.34
C VAL A 186 15.06 3.37 3.40
N VAL A 187 14.92 3.63 2.11
CA VAL A 187 15.29 2.74 1.01
C VAL A 187 16.63 3.23 0.45
N SER A 188 17.71 2.62 0.93
CA SER A 188 19.08 2.97 0.58
C SER A 188 19.52 2.28 -0.72
N PRO A 189 20.60 2.74 -1.38
CA PRO A 189 21.11 2.13 -2.61
C PRO A 189 21.42 0.63 -2.51
N GLN A 190 21.65 0.12 -1.31
CA GLN A 190 21.89 -1.30 -1.06
C GLN A 190 20.60 -2.13 -1.00
N ASP A 191 19.43 -1.50 -0.84
CA ASP A 191 18.16 -2.19 -0.79
C ASP A 191 17.69 -2.59 -2.20
N PRO A 192 17.17 -3.82 -2.40
CA PRO A 192 16.57 -4.21 -3.68
C PRO A 192 15.43 -3.29 -4.14
N GLY A 193 14.76 -2.63 -3.19
CA GLY A 193 13.72 -1.65 -3.46
C GLY A 193 14.23 -0.38 -4.14
N HIS A 194 15.48 0.02 -3.91
CA HIS A 194 16.05 1.26 -4.47
C HIS A 194 16.10 1.24 -5.99
N LYS A 195 16.55 0.12 -6.55
CA LYS A 195 16.61 -0.09 -8.01
C LYS A 195 15.25 0.08 -8.70
N LYS A 196 14.14 -0.17 -8.01
CA LYS A 196 12.79 0.00 -8.58
C LYS A 196 12.44 1.47 -8.80
N PHE A 197 12.92 2.35 -7.91
CA PHE A 197 12.76 3.79 -8.07
C PHE A 197 13.60 4.32 -9.22
N GLU A 198 14.89 3.95 -9.26
CA GLU A 198 15.78 4.34 -10.37
C GLU A 198 15.24 3.85 -11.72
N TYR A 199 14.82 2.59 -11.79
CA TYR A 199 14.21 2.02 -12.99
C TYR A 199 12.98 2.83 -13.45
N ALA A 200 12.08 3.18 -12.53
CA ALA A 200 10.91 3.99 -12.87
C ALA A 200 11.28 5.39 -13.37
N ARG A 201 12.30 6.04 -12.78
CA ARG A 201 12.79 7.34 -13.23
C ARG A 201 13.47 7.30 -14.59
N GLU A 202 14.20 6.23 -14.88
CA GLU A 202 14.89 6.06 -16.17
C GLU A 202 13.94 5.75 -17.32
N HIS A 203 12.83 5.07 -17.05
CA HIS A 203 11.93 4.54 -18.08
C HIS A 203 10.59 5.29 -18.19
N SER A 204 10.32 6.21 -17.28
CA SER A 204 9.11 7.05 -17.34
C SER A 204 9.21 8.13 -18.40
N ASP A 205 8.05 8.58 -18.88
CA ASP A 205 7.94 9.60 -19.92
C ASP A 205 8.68 10.92 -19.57
N ASP A 206 8.73 11.29 -18.29
CA ASP A 206 9.25 12.57 -17.79
C ASP A 206 10.12 12.45 -16.52
N GLY A 207 10.48 11.23 -16.13
CA GLY A 207 11.18 10.96 -14.88
C GLY A 207 10.28 10.88 -13.64
N SER A 208 8.96 11.03 -13.78
CA SER A 208 7.99 10.93 -12.69
C SER A 208 7.55 9.49 -12.43
N PHE A 209 7.14 9.25 -11.19
CA PHE A 209 6.57 7.99 -10.73
C PHE A 209 5.58 8.27 -9.60
N PHE A 210 4.79 7.27 -9.23
CA PHE A 210 3.87 7.30 -8.11
C PHE A 210 3.89 5.95 -7.37
N ILE A 211 3.37 5.93 -6.15
CA ILE A 211 3.30 4.71 -5.36
C ILE A 211 1.88 4.19 -5.31
N LEU A 212 1.70 2.91 -5.61
CA LEU A 212 0.48 2.18 -5.35
C LEU A 212 0.63 1.35 -4.07
N THR A 213 -0.31 1.53 -3.14
CA THR A 213 -0.42 0.73 -1.91
C THR A 213 -1.63 -0.19 -1.95
N ARG A 214 -1.64 -1.21 -1.07
CA ARG A 214 -2.81 -2.00 -0.75
C ARG A 214 -3.02 -2.00 0.76
N GLY A 215 -3.91 -1.14 1.26
CA GLY A 215 -4.19 -1.00 2.69
C GLY A 215 -2.93 -0.64 3.50
N ARG A 216 -2.15 0.34 3.03
CA ARG A 216 -0.85 0.78 3.61
C ARG A 216 0.29 -0.24 3.56
N THR A 217 0.09 -1.37 2.89
CA THR A 217 1.10 -2.43 2.74
C THR A 217 1.53 -2.60 1.28
N TYR A 218 2.68 -3.27 1.07
CA TYR A 218 3.20 -3.68 -0.23
C TYR A 218 3.33 -2.54 -1.28
N PRO A 219 4.09 -1.47 -1.00
CA PRO A 219 4.24 -0.37 -1.94
C PRO A 219 4.81 -0.86 -3.28
N ARG A 220 4.16 -0.46 -4.37
CA ARG A 220 4.61 -0.69 -5.75
C ARG A 220 5.00 0.65 -6.35
N VAL A 221 6.21 0.70 -6.92
CA VAL A 221 6.64 1.83 -7.73
C VAL A 221 5.97 1.73 -9.09
N CYS A 222 5.16 2.72 -9.43
CA CYS A 222 4.39 2.81 -10.65
C CYS A 222 4.80 4.06 -11.43
N PHE A 223 4.67 4.02 -12.75
CA PHE A 223 5.10 5.12 -13.61
C PHE A 223 4.38 5.06 -14.96
N PHE A 224 4.49 6.14 -15.74
CA PHE A 224 3.87 6.24 -17.05
C PHE A 224 4.88 6.00 -18.16
N VAL A 225 4.48 5.20 -19.15
CA VAL A 225 5.19 5.04 -20.42
C VAL A 225 4.19 5.22 -21.54
N ASN A 226 4.44 6.17 -22.44
CA ASN A 226 3.51 6.63 -23.47
C ASN A 226 2.12 6.94 -22.88
N ASN A 227 2.07 7.66 -21.75
CA ASN A 227 0.87 8.00 -20.98
C ASN A 227 0.04 6.80 -20.46
N LYS A 228 0.61 5.59 -20.44
CA LYS A 228 -0.04 4.40 -19.89
C LYS A 228 0.61 3.98 -18.57
N PRO A 229 -0.16 3.60 -17.54
CA PRO A 229 0.40 3.26 -16.24
C PRO A 229 0.97 1.83 -16.21
N TYR A 230 2.19 1.72 -15.73
CA TYR A 230 2.91 0.49 -15.46
C TYR A 230 3.35 0.42 -14.00
N TYR A 231 3.72 -0.77 -13.54
CA TYR A 231 4.42 -0.96 -12.27
C TYR A 231 5.72 -1.72 -12.47
N CYS A 232 6.71 -1.37 -11.64
CA CYS A 232 7.99 -2.06 -11.60
C CYS A 232 7.80 -3.46 -11.00
N CYS A 233 8.28 -4.49 -11.70
CA CYS A 233 8.25 -5.87 -11.26
C CYS A 233 9.59 -6.55 -11.46
N GLU A 234 9.90 -7.51 -10.61
CA GLU A 234 11.03 -8.43 -10.84
C GLU A 234 10.61 -9.48 -11.89
N MET A 235 11.46 -9.64 -12.90
CA MET A 235 11.33 -10.63 -13.97
C MET A 235 12.15 -11.88 -13.65
N GLN A 236 12.18 -12.84 -14.57
CA GLN A 236 13.07 -13.99 -14.45
C GLN A 236 14.52 -13.51 -14.39
N GLN A 237 15.38 -14.22 -13.64
CA GLN A 237 16.81 -13.91 -13.47
C GLN A 237 17.13 -12.64 -12.63
N HIS A 238 16.19 -12.13 -11.82
CA HIS A 238 16.38 -10.93 -10.97
C HIS A 238 16.56 -9.62 -11.75
N GLU A 239 16.20 -9.60 -13.03
CA GLU A 239 16.14 -8.36 -13.82
C GLU A 239 14.87 -7.57 -13.45
N LEU A 240 14.99 -6.25 -13.45
CA LEU A 240 13.82 -5.38 -13.31
C LEU A 240 13.15 -5.21 -14.67
N GLY A 241 11.82 -5.26 -14.66
CA GLY A 241 10.99 -4.95 -15.80
C GLY A 241 9.75 -4.18 -15.38
N MET A 242 8.83 -4.05 -16.32
CA MET A 242 7.55 -3.42 -16.09
C MET A 242 6.41 -4.26 -16.63
N ARG A 243 5.25 -4.16 -15.98
CA ARG A 243 3.99 -4.76 -16.44
C ARG A 243 2.87 -3.74 -16.37
N PRO A 244 1.84 -3.86 -17.23
CA PRO A 244 0.67 -3.00 -17.16
C PRO A 244 0.10 -3.00 -15.74
N LEU A 245 -0.24 -1.82 -15.23
CA LEU A 245 -0.82 -1.71 -13.88
C LEU A 245 -2.15 -2.48 -13.77
N GLU A 246 -2.90 -2.54 -14.87
CA GLU A 246 -4.15 -3.28 -14.98
C GLU A 246 -4.01 -4.75 -14.57
N ASP A 247 -2.90 -5.41 -14.95
CA ASP A 247 -2.63 -6.82 -14.63
C ASP A 247 -2.43 -7.05 -13.13
N TYR A 248 -1.99 -6.03 -12.40
CA TYR A 248 -1.86 -6.11 -10.95
C TYR A 248 -3.22 -5.95 -10.27
N LEU A 249 -4.04 -5.01 -10.73
CA LEU A 249 -5.35 -4.72 -10.15
C LEU A 249 -6.36 -5.87 -10.36
N ARG A 250 -6.21 -6.65 -11.45
CA ARG A 250 -7.07 -7.81 -11.72
C ARG A 250 -6.84 -8.98 -10.76
N ARG A 251 -5.66 -9.08 -10.16
CA ARG A 251 -5.31 -10.14 -9.17
C ARG A 251 -6.08 -9.97 -7.86
#